data_AF-Q55EJ9-F1
#
_entry.id   AF-Q55EJ9-F1
#
_cell.length_a   1.000
_cell.length_b   1.000
_cell.length_c   1.000
_cell.angle_alpha   90.00
_cell.angle_beta   90.00
_cell.angle_gamma   90.00
#
_symmetry.space_group_name_H-M   'P 1'
#
loop_
_entity.id
_entity.type
_entity.pdbx_description
1 polymer ?
#
loop_
_entity_poly.entity_id
_entity_poly.type
_entity_poly.pdbx_seq_one_letter_code
_entity_poly.pdbx_strand_id
1 'polypeptide(L)'
;MKILNILLILISFIYKIKGEIDCVTHSNDPSCVNYEYPIFNIRVDINRLCSSMPYMPICSIQKSCKQVRSSNGTCDEFSILGDSCTHDMPGMSGCNNFKKLCSKDSVIKQCSRIQSIKNLPKTMDIFSSIKSICNDMAMDGCEKCTKLSPSCAVLPIYSSLCLQMEGMSQCSNWTKMCSPSGNLLNLPISSGICI
;
A
#
# COMPACT_ATOMS: atom_id res chain seq x y z
N MET A 1 38.37 -0.02 52.96
CA MET A 1 37.02 -0.54 52.64
C MET A 1 36.19 0.29 51.65
N LYS A 2 36.39 1.61 51.47
CA LYS A 2 35.57 2.43 50.54
C LYS A 2 35.85 2.19 49.04
N ILE A 3 37.05 1.74 48.67
CA ILE A 3 37.45 1.55 47.26
C ILE A 3 36.79 0.30 46.62
N LEU A 4 36.44 -0.71 47.42
CA LEU A 4 35.83 -1.96 46.90
C LEU A 4 34.37 -1.77 46.44
N ASN A 5 33.63 -0.81 47.01
CA ASN A 5 32.25 -0.53 46.61
C ASN A 5 32.13 0.22 45.27
N ILE A 6 33.15 0.99 44.86
CA ILE A 6 33.11 1.73 43.59
C ILE A 6 33.30 0.77 42.40
N LEU A 7 34.09 -0.29 42.56
CA LEU A 7 34.35 -1.26 41.50
C LEU A 7 33.09 -2.08 41.14
N LEU A 8 32.26 -2.43 42.13
CA LEU A 8 31.02 -3.19 41.92
C LEU A 8 29.94 -2.39 41.17
N ILE A 9 29.89 -1.07 41.38
CA ILE A 9 28.96 -0.20 40.65
C ILE A 9 29.38 -0.10 39.17
N LEU A 10 30.68 -0.02 38.87
CA LEU A 10 31.17 0.05 37.48
C LEU A 10 30.96 -1.26 36.71
N ILE A 11 31.10 -2.43 37.34
CA ILE A 11 30.89 -3.73 36.68
C ILE A 11 29.42 -3.93 36.29
N SER A 12 28.48 -3.31 37.02
CA SER A 12 27.04 -3.40 36.71
C SER A 12 26.63 -2.63 35.45
N PHE A 13 27.45 -1.68 34.97
CA PHE A 13 27.15 -0.91 33.75
C PHE A 13 27.63 -1.59 32.45
N ILE A 14 28.48 -2.63 32.51
CA ILE A 14 29.06 -3.23 31.29
C ILE A 14 28.12 -4.27 30.65
N TYR A 15 27.14 -4.83 31.37
CA TYR A 15 26.41 -6.03 30.90
C TYR A 15 25.06 -5.82 30.20
N LYS A 16 24.70 -4.60 29.77
CA LYS A 16 23.39 -4.37 29.12
C LYS A 16 23.40 -3.57 27.81
N ILE A 17 24.45 -3.69 27.00
CA ILE A 17 24.33 -3.40 25.57
C ILE A 17 24.10 -4.73 24.84
N LYS A 18 22.98 -5.39 25.12
CA LYS A 18 22.42 -6.30 24.10
C LYS A 18 21.85 -5.36 23.04
N GLY A 19 22.53 -5.25 21.90
CA GLY A 19 22.02 -4.49 20.77
C GLY A 19 20.58 -4.92 20.51
N GLU A 20 19.66 -3.97 20.57
CA GLU A 20 18.27 -4.21 20.20
C GLU A 20 18.27 -4.65 18.73
N ILE A 21 17.65 -5.79 18.44
CA ILE A 21 17.58 -6.34 17.09
C ILE A 21 16.67 -5.43 16.27
N ASP A 22 17.18 -4.91 15.16
CA ASP A 22 16.36 -4.17 14.21
C ASP A 22 15.53 -5.13 13.37
N CYS A 23 14.26 -5.31 13.74
CA CYS A 23 13.32 -6.18 13.04
C CYS A 23 12.97 -5.73 11.62
N VAL A 24 13.26 -4.48 11.24
CA VAL A 24 13.10 -4.04 9.84
C VAL A 24 14.12 -4.74 8.95
N THR A 25 15.37 -4.87 9.42
CA THR A 25 16.48 -5.48 8.66
C THR A 25 16.68 -6.96 8.97
N HIS A 26 16.24 -7.43 10.13
CA HIS A 26 16.35 -8.82 10.60
C HIS A 26 14.96 -9.43 10.84
N SER A 27 14.08 -9.34 9.84
CA SER A 27 12.69 -9.76 9.96
C SER A 27 12.49 -11.27 10.17
N ASN A 28 13.53 -12.08 9.96
CA ASN A 28 13.56 -13.52 10.22
C ASN A 28 14.04 -13.88 11.64
N ASP A 29 14.50 -12.92 12.44
CA ASP A 29 14.91 -13.19 13.81
C ASP A 29 13.70 -13.61 14.66
N PRO A 30 13.76 -14.73 15.40
CA PRO A 30 12.62 -15.20 16.20
C PRO A 30 12.05 -14.17 17.19
N SER A 31 12.86 -13.22 17.66
CA SER A 31 12.42 -12.13 18.54
C SER A 31 11.48 -11.13 17.84
N CYS A 32 11.47 -11.09 16.51
CA CYS A 32 10.68 -10.14 15.71
C CYS A 32 9.24 -10.60 15.43
N VAL A 33 8.83 -11.78 15.90
CA VAL A 33 7.51 -12.36 15.57
C VAL A 33 6.32 -11.43 15.90
N ASN A 34 6.43 -10.65 16.96
CA ASN A 34 5.39 -9.70 17.40
C ASN A 34 5.77 -8.23 17.15
N TYR A 35 6.80 -7.98 16.34
CA TYR A 35 7.14 -6.62 15.92
C TYR A 35 5.97 -6.05 15.11
N GLU A 36 5.64 -4.79 15.38
CA GLU A 36 4.64 -4.03 14.63
C GLU A 36 5.35 -2.82 14.03
N TYR A 37 5.30 -2.70 12.70
CA TYR A 37 5.91 -1.57 12.03
C TYR A 37 5.20 -0.27 12.44
N PRO A 38 5.90 0.73 13.00
CA PRO A 38 5.25 1.90 13.58
C PRO A 38 4.39 2.65 12.56
N ILE A 39 3.19 3.05 12.99
CA ILE A 39 2.23 3.76 12.14
C ILE A 39 2.78 5.04 11.51
N PHE A 40 3.66 5.74 12.24
CA PHE A 40 4.37 6.90 11.72
C PHE A 40 5.22 6.55 10.49
N ASN A 41 5.97 5.45 10.55
CA ASN A 41 6.83 5.01 9.46
C ASN A 41 6.00 4.52 8.26
N ILE A 42 4.89 3.81 8.51
CA ILE A 42 3.93 3.42 7.46
C ILE A 42 3.45 4.65 6.68
N ARG A 43 3.04 5.70 7.40
CA ARG A 43 2.58 6.96 6.79
C ARG A 43 3.68 7.65 5.99
N VAL A 44 4.91 7.67 6.50
CA VAL A 44 6.06 8.23 5.77
C VAL A 44 6.28 7.49 4.45
N ASP A 45 6.21 6.16 4.48
CA ASP A 45 6.42 5.33 3.30
C ASP A 45 5.29 5.50 2.26
N ILE A 46 4.03 5.52 2.69
CA ILE A 46 2.88 5.82 1.80
C ILE A 46 2.99 7.25 1.24
N ASN A 47 3.34 8.24 2.06
CA ASN A 47 3.49 9.62 1.61
C ASN A 47 4.64 9.75 0.60
N ARG A 48 5.73 8.98 0.74
CA ARG A 48 6.81 8.94 -0.24
C ARG A 48 6.33 8.37 -1.57
N LEU A 49 5.56 7.29 -1.54
CA LEU A 49 4.94 6.67 -2.73
C LEU A 49 4.02 7.69 -3.44
N CYS A 50 3.06 8.25 -2.72
CA CYS A 50 2.05 9.14 -3.30
C CYS A 50 2.57 10.54 -3.64
N SER A 51 3.63 11.02 -3.00
CA SER A 51 4.31 12.25 -3.45
C SER A 51 5.09 12.04 -4.75
N SER A 52 5.62 10.83 -4.96
CA SER A 52 6.38 10.51 -6.17
C SER A 52 5.48 10.22 -7.37
N MET A 53 4.39 9.47 -7.15
CA MET A 53 3.43 9.07 -8.18
C MET A 53 2.00 9.22 -7.65
N PRO A 54 1.48 10.46 -7.54
CA PRO A 54 0.16 10.73 -6.96
C PRO A 54 -1.02 10.08 -7.71
N TYR A 55 -0.78 9.65 -8.96
CA TYR A 55 -1.76 9.01 -9.82
C TYR A 55 -1.97 7.52 -9.53
N MET A 56 -1.15 6.87 -8.68
CA MET A 56 -1.29 5.43 -8.40
C MET A 56 -2.67 5.10 -7.82
N PRO A 57 -3.26 3.93 -8.15
CA PRO A 57 -4.53 3.46 -7.59
C PRO A 57 -4.56 3.54 -6.07
N ILE A 58 -3.46 3.13 -5.42
CA ILE A 58 -3.38 3.11 -3.96
C ILE A 58 -3.49 4.50 -3.32
N CYS A 59 -3.06 5.56 -4.01
CA CYS A 59 -3.20 6.93 -3.53
C CYS A 59 -4.67 7.39 -3.59
N SER A 60 -5.42 6.91 -4.59
CA SER A 60 -6.86 7.12 -4.66
C SER A 60 -7.60 6.33 -3.57
N ILE A 61 -7.21 5.08 -3.33
CA ILE A 61 -7.73 4.24 -2.24
C ILE A 61 -7.50 4.90 -0.88
N GLN A 62 -6.27 5.36 -0.61
CA GLN A 62 -5.95 6.05 0.65
C GLN A 62 -6.82 7.31 0.84
N LYS A 63 -7.05 8.09 -0.22
CA LYS A 63 -7.94 9.25 -0.18
C LYS A 63 -9.37 8.83 0.14
N SER A 64 -9.90 7.80 -0.51
CA SER A 64 -11.24 7.28 -0.24
C SER A 64 -11.38 6.77 1.20
N CYS A 65 -10.39 6.03 1.71
CA CYS A 65 -10.37 5.57 3.11
C CYS A 65 -10.43 6.74 4.10
N LYS A 66 -9.66 7.81 3.86
CA LYS A 66 -9.71 9.03 4.67
C LYS A 66 -11.08 9.71 4.61
N GLN A 67 -11.69 9.77 3.43
CA GLN A 67 -13.01 10.39 3.23
C GLN A 67 -14.11 9.67 4.01
N VAL A 68 -14.10 8.33 4.00
CA VAL A 68 -15.08 7.51 4.76
C VAL A 68 -14.66 7.27 6.22
N ARG A 69 -13.50 7.79 6.63
CA ARG A 69 -12.92 7.63 7.98
C ARG A 69 -12.78 6.16 8.40
N SER A 70 -12.49 5.28 7.45
CA SER A 70 -12.16 3.89 7.75
C SER A 70 -10.66 3.71 7.94
N SER A 71 -10.28 2.88 8.91
CA SER A 71 -8.90 2.51 9.22
C SER A 71 -8.75 1.00 9.46
N ASN A 72 -9.69 0.21 8.96
CA ASN A 72 -9.70 -1.25 9.12
C ASN A 72 -9.70 -1.95 7.75
N GLY A 73 -9.43 -3.25 7.74
CA GLY A 73 -9.43 -4.03 6.51
C GLY A 73 -8.43 -3.49 5.50
N THR A 74 -8.86 -3.29 4.26
CA THR A 74 -8.06 -2.67 3.20
C THR A 74 -7.74 -1.19 3.45
N CYS A 75 -8.45 -0.52 4.37
CA CYS A 75 -8.17 0.84 4.78
C CYS A 75 -7.21 0.94 5.98
N ASP A 76 -6.78 -0.20 6.53
CA ASP A 76 -5.63 -0.22 7.43
C ASP A 76 -4.38 0.28 6.68
N GLU A 77 -3.62 1.19 7.28
CA GLU A 77 -2.50 1.84 6.59
C GLU A 77 -1.41 0.83 6.19
N PHE A 78 -1.20 -0.25 6.97
CA PHE A 78 -0.24 -1.29 6.59
C PHE A 78 -0.75 -2.12 5.42
N SER A 79 -2.06 -2.35 5.33
CA SER A 79 -2.68 -3.00 4.18
C SER A 79 -2.58 -2.15 2.91
N ILE A 80 -2.78 -0.83 3.01
CA ILE A 80 -2.57 0.11 1.90
C ILE A 80 -1.11 0.06 1.41
N LEU A 81 -0.15 0.10 2.34
CA LEU A 81 1.27 -0.04 1.99
C LEU A 81 1.56 -1.39 1.34
N GLY A 82 0.97 -2.47 1.86
CA GLY A 82 1.03 -3.81 1.31
C GLY A 82 0.63 -3.86 -0.15
N ASP A 83 -0.59 -3.41 -0.48
CA ASP A 83 -1.09 -3.40 -1.86
C ASP A 83 -0.20 -2.61 -2.82
N SER A 84 0.33 -1.47 -2.39
CA SER A 84 1.28 -0.71 -3.20
C SER A 84 2.55 -1.51 -3.51
N CYS A 85 3.09 -2.18 -2.50
CA CYS A 85 4.42 -2.78 -2.54
C CYS A 85 4.43 -4.24 -3.01
N THR A 86 3.30 -4.94 -3.03
CA THR A 86 3.18 -6.30 -3.57
C THR A 86 2.62 -6.31 -4.99
N HIS A 87 1.71 -5.40 -5.34
CA HIS A 87 0.96 -5.48 -6.58
C HIS A 87 1.35 -4.42 -7.62
N ASP A 88 1.47 -3.15 -7.23
CA ASP A 88 1.63 -2.07 -8.21
C ASP A 88 3.10 -1.72 -8.50
N MET A 89 3.83 -1.25 -7.48
CA MET A 89 5.14 -0.62 -7.65
C MET A 89 6.18 -1.12 -6.61
N PRO A 90 6.50 -2.43 -6.58
CA PRO A 90 7.46 -3.01 -5.61
C PRO A 90 8.87 -2.39 -5.68
N GLY A 91 9.23 -1.80 -6.81
CA GLY A 91 10.54 -1.18 -7.04
C GLY A 91 10.71 0.21 -6.42
N MET A 92 9.64 0.87 -5.98
CA MET A 92 9.73 2.25 -5.48
C MET A 92 10.39 2.33 -4.11
N SER A 93 11.07 3.45 -3.84
CA SER A 93 11.81 3.67 -2.60
C SER A 93 10.94 3.65 -1.34
N GLY A 94 9.66 4.02 -1.45
CA GLY A 94 8.70 3.88 -0.36
C GLY A 94 8.35 2.43 0.00
N CYS A 95 8.72 1.45 -0.83
CA CYS A 95 8.54 0.03 -0.54
C CYS A 95 9.77 -0.64 0.08
N ASN A 96 10.86 0.10 0.31
CA ASN A 96 12.12 -0.51 0.77
C ASN A 96 12.01 -1.15 2.15
N ASN A 97 11.34 -0.51 3.10
CA ASN A 97 11.16 -1.10 4.43
C ASN A 97 10.18 -2.26 4.38
N PHE A 98 9.04 -2.09 3.68
CA PHE A 98 8.05 -3.15 3.50
C PHE A 98 8.67 -4.44 2.93
N LYS A 99 9.52 -4.34 1.90
CA LYS A 99 10.20 -5.51 1.31
C LYS A 99 11.12 -6.25 2.28
N LYS A 100 11.76 -5.53 3.21
CA LYS A 100 12.62 -6.14 4.22
C LYS A 100 11.78 -6.75 5.35
N LEU A 101 10.76 -6.03 5.80
CA LEU A 101 9.81 -6.44 6.83
C LEU A 101 9.02 -7.68 6.41
N CYS A 102 8.44 -7.68 5.23
CA CYS A 102 7.60 -8.74 4.69
C CYS A 102 8.34 -9.53 3.60
N SER A 103 9.62 -9.82 3.87
CA SER A 103 10.38 -10.76 3.06
C SER A 103 9.79 -12.18 3.16
N LYS A 104 10.14 -13.06 2.24
CA LYS A 104 9.64 -14.45 2.21
C LYS A 104 9.91 -15.22 3.51
N ASP A 105 11.03 -14.92 4.18
CA ASP A 105 11.48 -15.61 5.40
C ASP A 105 11.15 -14.82 6.68
N SER A 106 10.33 -13.78 6.57
CA SER A 106 9.92 -12.97 7.72
C SER A 106 9.06 -13.76 8.71
N VAL A 107 9.34 -13.59 10.00
CA VAL A 107 8.50 -14.12 11.09
C VAL A 107 7.47 -13.09 11.60
N ILE A 108 7.50 -11.86 11.09
CA ILE A 108 6.66 -10.75 11.56
C ILE A 108 5.19 -11.04 11.24
N LYS A 109 4.36 -11.25 12.27
CA LYS A 109 2.92 -11.56 12.11
C LYS A 109 2.13 -10.45 11.41
N GLN A 110 2.54 -9.19 11.50
CA GLN A 110 1.85 -8.09 10.82
C GLN A 110 1.77 -8.32 9.30
N CYS A 111 2.80 -8.92 8.70
CA CYS A 111 2.87 -9.20 7.25
C CYS A 111 1.80 -10.21 6.79
N SER A 112 1.35 -11.12 7.66
CA SER A 112 0.29 -12.08 7.31
C SER A 112 -1.13 -11.53 7.52
N ARG A 113 -1.28 -10.33 8.08
CA ARG A 113 -2.59 -9.69 8.36
C ARG A 113 -2.98 -8.65 7.31
N ILE A 114 -2.15 -8.45 6.28
CA ILE A 114 -2.43 -7.55 5.16
C ILE A 114 -3.72 -8.00 4.49
N GLN A 115 -4.69 -7.08 4.39
CA GLN A 115 -5.92 -7.29 3.66
C GLN A 115 -5.85 -6.55 2.35
N SER A 116 -5.58 -7.30 1.28
CA SER A 116 -5.43 -6.75 -0.06
C SER A 116 -6.75 -6.55 -0.80
N ILE A 117 -6.78 -5.53 -1.66
CA ILE A 117 -7.81 -5.39 -2.70
C ILE A 117 -7.51 -6.41 -3.80
N LYS A 118 -8.39 -7.40 -3.95
CA LYS A 118 -8.18 -8.49 -4.91
C LYS A 118 -8.34 -7.96 -6.34
N ASN A 119 -7.48 -8.43 -7.24
CA ASN A 119 -7.49 -8.03 -8.65
C ASN A 119 -7.28 -6.52 -8.91
N LEU A 120 -6.72 -5.77 -7.95
CA LEU A 120 -6.34 -4.37 -8.18
C LEU A 120 -5.33 -4.28 -9.34
N PRO A 121 -5.67 -3.67 -10.48
CA PRO A 121 -4.77 -3.63 -11.61
C PRO A 121 -3.64 -2.62 -11.37
N LYS A 122 -2.47 -2.84 -11.99
CA LYS A 122 -1.32 -1.94 -11.83
C LYS A 122 -1.60 -0.59 -12.48
N THR A 123 -0.94 0.46 -12.00
CA THR A 123 -1.02 1.83 -12.53
C THR A 123 -0.86 1.86 -14.04
N MET A 124 0.14 1.16 -14.57
CA MET A 124 0.43 1.16 -16.01
C MET A 124 -0.62 0.41 -16.83
N ASP A 125 -1.18 -0.67 -16.28
CA ASP A 125 -2.24 -1.44 -16.94
C ASP A 125 -3.54 -0.62 -17.02
N ILE A 126 -3.87 0.09 -15.94
CA ILE A 126 -5.01 1.01 -15.89
C ILE A 126 -4.81 2.15 -16.88
N PHE A 127 -3.65 2.80 -16.87
CA PHE A 127 -3.36 3.90 -17.80
C PHE A 127 -3.42 3.45 -19.27
N SER A 128 -2.93 2.24 -19.58
CA SER A 128 -3.06 1.65 -20.91
C SER A 128 -4.52 1.43 -21.29
N SER A 129 -5.33 0.93 -20.34
CA SER A 129 -6.77 0.70 -20.55
C SER A 129 -7.52 2.01 -20.80
N ILE A 130 -7.24 3.07 -20.03
CA ILE A 130 -7.80 4.41 -20.24
C ILE A 130 -7.47 4.91 -21.65
N LYS A 131 -6.20 4.85 -22.07
CA LYS A 131 -5.81 5.29 -23.41
C LYS A 131 -6.51 4.50 -24.50
N SER A 132 -6.67 3.18 -24.33
CA SER A 132 -7.37 2.35 -25.31
C SER A 132 -8.85 2.72 -25.40
N ILE A 133 -9.55 2.90 -24.28
CA ILE A 133 -10.94 3.38 -24.27
C ILE A 133 -11.06 4.72 -25.01
N CYS A 134 -10.22 5.67 -24.64
CA CYS A 134 -10.27 7.04 -25.18
C CYS A 134 -9.84 7.15 -26.65
N ASN A 135 -9.07 6.19 -27.16
CA ASN A 135 -8.73 6.10 -28.58
C ASN A 135 -9.87 5.48 -29.39
N ASP A 136 -10.59 4.50 -28.83
CA ASP A 136 -11.74 3.89 -29.48
C ASP A 136 -12.91 4.88 -29.55
N MET A 137 -13.14 5.64 -28.47
CA MET A 137 -14.13 6.71 -28.41
C MET A 137 -13.78 7.76 -27.33
N ALA A 138 -13.91 9.04 -27.68
CA ALA A 138 -13.77 10.11 -26.71
C ALA A 138 -14.99 10.11 -25.75
N MET A 139 -14.71 10.05 -24.45
CA MET A 139 -15.70 10.05 -23.37
C MET A 139 -15.33 11.08 -22.32
N ASP A 140 -16.28 11.46 -21.46
CA ASP A 140 -16.04 12.39 -20.36
C ASP A 140 -14.95 11.84 -19.42
N GLY A 141 -13.87 12.61 -19.26
CA GLY A 141 -12.71 12.27 -18.43
C GLY A 141 -11.48 11.80 -19.22
N CYS A 142 -11.60 11.52 -20.52
CA CYS A 142 -10.45 11.15 -21.36
C CYS A 142 -9.36 12.24 -21.39
N GLU A 143 -9.75 13.51 -21.35
CA GLU A 143 -8.85 14.66 -21.31
C GLU A 143 -7.99 14.71 -20.04
N LYS A 144 -8.44 14.08 -18.94
CA LYS A 144 -7.74 14.09 -17.65
C LYS A 144 -6.52 13.18 -17.62
N CYS A 145 -6.45 12.21 -18.54
CA CYS A 145 -5.42 11.16 -18.59
C CYS A 145 -4.75 11.01 -19.97
N THR A 146 -4.49 12.12 -20.65
CA THR A 146 -3.67 12.10 -21.89
C THR A 146 -2.21 11.72 -21.63
N LYS A 147 -1.72 11.99 -20.41
CA LYS A 147 -0.40 11.59 -19.90
C LYS A 147 -0.50 11.27 -18.41
N LEU A 148 0.45 10.49 -17.90
CA LEU A 148 0.60 10.30 -16.45
C LEU A 148 1.03 11.63 -15.82
N SER A 149 0.17 12.16 -14.95
CA SER A 149 0.35 13.42 -14.25
C SER A 149 -0.42 13.38 -12.93
N PRO A 150 -0.19 14.32 -12.01
CA PRO A 150 -0.98 14.41 -10.78
C PRO A 150 -2.49 14.58 -10.99
N SER A 151 -2.92 15.10 -12.14
CA SER A 151 -4.35 15.21 -12.48
C SER A 151 -4.95 13.91 -13.02
N CYS A 152 -4.13 12.97 -13.47
CA CYS A 152 -4.55 11.67 -14.00
C CYS A 152 -4.62 10.63 -12.88
N ALA A 153 -5.52 10.79 -11.91
CA ALA A 153 -5.76 9.75 -10.91
C ALA A 153 -6.36 8.50 -11.60
N VAL A 154 -5.51 7.51 -11.92
CA VAL A 154 -5.86 6.49 -12.93
C VAL A 154 -7.05 5.65 -12.50
N LEU A 155 -7.14 5.27 -11.22
CA LEU A 155 -8.24 4.41 -10.75
C LEU A 155 -9.62 5.11 -10.83
N PRO A 156 -9.84 6.31 -10.27
CA PRO A 156 -11.10 7.02 -10.44
C PRO A 156 -11.49 7.28 -11.89
N ILE A 157 -10.53 7.64 -12.75
CA ILE A 157 -10.81 7.92 -14.17
C ILE A 157 -11.19 6.64 -14.90
N TYR A 158 -10.44 5.56 -14.70
CA TYR A 158 -10.77 4.26 -15.28
C TYR A 158 -12.14 3.75 -14.83
N SER A 159 -12.44 3.91 -13.53
CA SER A 159 -13.75 3.55 -12.99
C SER A 159 -14.86 4.37 -13.61
N SER A 160 -14.70 5.69 -13.71
CA SER A 160 -15.66 6.58 -14.36
C SER A 160 -15.93 6.21 -15.82
N LEU A 161 -14.91 5.80 -16.57
CA LEU A 161 -15.06 5.35 -17.96
C LEU A 161 -15.79 4.01 -18.03
N CYS A 162 -15.42 3.04 -17.19
CA CYS A 162 -16.05 1.73 -17.17
C CYS A 162 -17.50 1.76 -16.68
N LEU A 163 -17.84 2.67 -15.77
CA LEU A 163 -19.22 2.90 -15.33
C LEU A 163 -20.10 3.54 -16.42
N GLN A 164 -19.52 4.31 -17.33
CA GLN A 164 -20.25 4.84 -18.49
C GLN A 164 -20.56 3.73 -19.51
N MET A 165 -19.68 2.72 -19.65
CA MET A 165 -19.81 1.63 -20.62
C MET A 165 -19.22 0.29 -20.11
N GLU A 166 -19.93 -0.41 -19.24
CA GLU A 166 -19.45 -1.62 -18.55
C GLU A 166 -19.07 -2.78 -19.48
N GLY A 167 -19.54 -2.76 -20.74
CA GLY A 167 -19.27 -3.79 -21.76
C GLY A 167 -17.98 -3.61 -22.55
N MET A 168 -17.18 -2.56 -22.31
CA MET A 168 -15.92 -2.38 -23.02
C MET A 168 -14.91 -3.47 -22.62
N SER A 169 -14.26 -4.09 -23.60
CA SER A 169 -13.27 -5.15 -23.35
C SER A 169 -12.12 -4.69 -22.43
N GLN A 170 -11.79 -3.40 -22.52
CA GLN A 170 -10.80 -2.70 -21.70
C GLN A 170 -11.20 -2.61 -20.22
N CYS A 171 -12.47 -2.83 -19.88
CA CYS A 171 -12.98 -2.79 -18.51
C CYS A 171 -12.93 -4.16 -17.80
N SER A 172 -12.45 -5.23 -18.45
CA SER A 172 -12.43 -6.57 -17.88
C SER A 172 -11.69 -6.68 -16.53
N ASN A 173 -10.59 -5.95 -16.35
CA ASN A 173 -9.87 -5.93 -15.07
C ASN A 173 -10.60 -5.10 -14.00
N TRP A 174 -11.22 -3.98 -14.38
CA TRP A 174 -12.11 -3.23 -13.51
C TRP A 174 -13.28 -4.10 -13.03
N THR A 175 -13.94 -4.83 -13.94
CA THR A 175 -15.03 -5.76 -13.60
C THR A 175 -14.57 -6.83 -12.63
N LYS A 176 -13.36 -7.42 -12.82
CA LYS A 176 -12.82 -8.41 -11.87
C LYS A 176 -12.60 -7.83 -10.48
N MET A 177 -12.02 -6.62 -10.39
CA MET A 177 -11.81 -5.89 -9.14
C MET A 177 -13.15 -5.53 -8.45
N CYS A 178 -14.15 -5.11 -9.21
CA CYS A 178 -15.49 -4.77 -8.72
C CYS A 178 -16.44 -5.97 -8.56
N SER A 179 -16.00 -7.19 -8.89
CA SER A 179 -16.81 -8.40 -8.70
C SER A 179 -16.74 -8.93 -7.26
N PRO A 180 -17.62 -9.86 -6.86
CA PRO A 180 -17.48 -10.58 -5.59
C PRO A 180 -16.10 -11.24 -5.40
N SER A 181 -15.42 -11.62 -6.48
CA SER A 181 -14.06 -12.19 -6.42
C SER A 181 -12.97 -11.15 -6.16
N GLY A 182 -13.20 -9.89 -6.54
CA GLY A 182 -12.27 -8.76 -6.41
C GLY A 182 -12.45 -7.93 -5.15
N ASN A 183 -13.41 -8.29 -4.29
CA ASN A 183 -13.79 -7.70 -2.99
C ASN A 183 -14.04 -6.18 -2.91
N LEU A 184 -13.63 -5.36 -3.88
CA LEU A 184 -13.71 -3.89 -3.77
C LEU A 184 -15.14 -3.38 -3.62
N LEU A 185 -16.12 -3.99 -4.30
CA LEU A 185 -17.53 -3.64 -4.20
C LEU A 185 -18.08 -3.73 -2.76
N ASN A 186 -17.55 -4.64 -1.95
CA ASN A 186 -17.98 -4.88 -0.57
C ASN A 186 -17.26 -3.98 0.44
N LEU A 187 -16.37 -3.09 -0.01
CA LEU A 187 -15.60 -2.21 0.86
C LEU A 187 -16.31 -0.86 1.01
N PRO A 188 -16.14 -0.16 2.16
CA PRO A 188 -16.74 1.16 2.37
C PRO A 188 -16.33 2.24 1.36
N ILE A 189 -15.25 1.99 0.60
CA ILE A 189 -14.68 2.90 -0.39
C ILE A 189 -15.16 2.63 -1.82
N SER A 190 -16.10 1.70 -2.01
CA SER A 190 -16.57 1.28 -3.35
C SER A 190 -17.36 2.37 -4.08
N SER A 191 -18.00 3.29 -3.37
CA SER A 191 -18.84 4.34 -3.95
C SER A 191 -18.10 5.17 -4.99
N GLY A 192 -18.58 5.14 -6.23
CA GLY A 192 -17.97 5.85 -7.38
C GLY A 192 -16.77 5.13 -8.00
N ILE A 193 -16.40 3.95 -7.48
CA ILE A 193 -15.37 3.06 -8.06
C ILE A 193 -16.04 1.82 -8.65
N CYS A 194 -16.99 1.23 -7.93
CA CYS A 194 -17.78 0.08 -8.33
C CYS A 194 -19.28 0.41 -8.18
N ILE A 195 -20.13 -0.28 -8.94
CA ILE A 195 -21.60 -0.32 -8.77
C ILE A 195 -22.02 -1.74 -8.44
#